data_AF-S8CYJ5-F1
#
_entry.id   AF-S8CYJ5-F1
#
_cell.length_a   1.000
_cell.length_b   1.000
_cell.length_c   1.000
_cell.angle_alpha   90.00
_cell.angle_beta   90.00
_cell.angle_gamma   90.00
#
_symmetry.space_group_name_H-M   'P 1'
#
loop_
_entity.id
_entity.type
_entity.pdbx_description
1 polymer ?
#
loop_
_entity_poly.entity_id
_entity_poly.type
_entity_poly.pdbx_seq_one_letter_code
_entity_poly.pdbx_strand_id
1 'polypeptide(L)'
;FYSAPWLTPLEQCYLWHTGYRPTISFNVLESLPPAGITEEQRRKIEALRERTRMDEAKVDTEMERHQVEVASRRVVDVVATERKALRSQDPTAMAEAAAMVRATVNGMVAGVEKVMRSADCARLRCLKGILDVLNPDQRLRFLTSMSAALIQLRASGK
;
A
#
# COMPACT_ATOMS: atom_id res chain seq x y z
N PHE A 1 10.92 6.06 -1.20
CA PHE A 1 9.97 4.93 -1.20
C PHE A 1 10.63 3.75 -0.52
N TYR A 2 9.91 3.06 0.36
CA TYR A 2 10.40 1.82 0.98
C TYR A 2 10.07 0.65 0.06
N SER A 3 11.07 0.10 -0.62
CA SER A 3 10.97 -1.20 -1.28
C SER A 3 11.73 -2.23 -0.45
N ALA A 4 11.11 -3.35 -0.16
CA ALA A 4 11.79 -4.39 0.58
C ALA A 4 12.97 -4.94 -0.25
N PRO A 5 14.14 -5.22 0.35
CA PRO A 5 15.36 -5.61 -0.37
C PRO A 5 15.23 -6.97 -1.08
N TRP A 6 14.18 -7.74 -0.78
CA TRP A 6 13.90 -9.04 -1.40
C TRP A 6 12.96 -8.99 -2.61
N LEU A 7 12.55 -7.79 -3.05
CA LEU A 7 11.75 -7.61 -4.26
C LEU A 7 12.65 -7.45 -5.49
N THR A 8 12.33 -8.15 -6.57
CA THR A 8 12.99 -7.95 -7.88
C THR A 8 12.66 -6.56 -8.44
N PRO A 9 13.49 -6.00 -9.36
CA PRO A 9 13.18 -4.72 -10.01
C PRO A 9 11.80 -4.71 -10.67
N LEU A 10 11.41 -5.83 -11.28
CA LEU A 10 10.09 -5.98 -11.89
C LEU A 10 8.97 -5.97 -10.84
N GLU A 11 9.12 -6.67 -9.71
CA GLU A 11 8.16 -6.61 -8.60
C GLU A 11 8.01 -5.18 -8.04
N GLN A 12 9.12 -4.43 -7.99
CA GLN A 12 9.11 -3.03 -7.53
C GLN A 12 8.30 -2.11 -8.45
N CYS A 13 8.31 -2.35 -9.77
CA CYS A 13 7.51 -1.57 -10.72
C CYS A 13 5.99 -1.71 -10.51
N TYR A 14 5.52 -2.81 -9.90
CA TYR A 14 4.11 -3.06 -9.60
C TYR A 14 3.73 -2.78 -8.14
N LEU A 15 4.66 -2.23 -7.35
CA LEU A 15 4.42 -1.92 -5.95
C LEU A 15 3.61 -0.62 -5.80
N TRP A 16 2.47 -0.71 -5.10
CA TRP A 16 1.58 0.40 -4.78
C TRP A 16 1.31 0.39 -3.26
N HIS A 17 2.29 0.87 -2.48
CA HIS A 17 2.39 0.79 -1.00
C HIS A 17 3.05 -0.50 -0.50
N THR A 18 2.31 -1.41 0.15
CA THR A 18 2.83 -2.67 0.73
C THR A 18 2.72 -3.89 -0.17
N GLY A 19 2.19 -3.72 -1.38
CA GLY A 19 1.92 -4.80 -2.33
C GLY A 19 1.35 -4.27 -3.64
N TYR A 20 0.73 -5.15 -4.42
CA TYR A 20 0.15 -4.77 -5.72
C TYR A 20 -1.03 -3.81 -5.59
N ARG A 21 -1.32 -3.04 -6.65
CA ARG A 21 -2.50 -2.19 -6.74
C ARG A 21 -3.77 -3.04 -6.93
N PRO A 22 -4.81 -2.93 -6.07
CA PRO A 22 -6.02 -3.76 -6.14
C PRO A 22 -6.64 -3.87 -7.54
N THR A 23 -6.60 -2.81 -8.35
CA THR A 23 -7.14 -2.75 -9.70
C THR A 23 -6.50 -3.79 -10.65
N ILE A 24 -5.27 -4.23 -10.38
CA ILE A 24 -4.60 -5.31 -11.12
C ILE A 24 -5.41 -6.61 -11.07
N SER A 25 -6.15 -6.85 -9.99
CA SER A 25 -7.01 -8.03 -9.84
C SER A 25 -8.07 -8.11 -10.94
N PHE A 26 -8.59 -6.98 -11.42
CA PHE A 26 -9.57 -6.96 -12.51
C PHE A 26 -8.93 -7.31 -13.85
N ASN A 27 -7.69 -6.89 -14.09
CA ASN A 27 -6.97 -7.26 -15.31
C ASN A 27 -6.72 -8.77 -15.37
N VAL A 28 -6.39 -9.39 -14.22
CA VAL A 28 -6.27 -10.86 -14.12
C VAL A 28 -7.63 -11.51 -14.39
N LEU A 29 -8.71 -10.98 -13.84
CA LEU A 29 -10.07 -11.48 -14.08
C LEU A 29 -10.48 -11.38 -15.55
N GLU A 30 -10.15 -10.27 -16.22
CA GLU A 30 -10.40 -10.05 -17.65
C GLU A 30 -9.55 -10.96 -18.55
N SER A 31 -8.38 -11.40 -18.08
CA SER A 31 -7.53 -12.36 -18.80
C SER A 31 -8.07 -13.80 -18.76
N LEU A 32 -9.04 -14.10 -17.89
CA LEU A 32 -9.66 -15.41 -17.85
C LEU A 32 -10.51 -15.64 -19.10
N PRO A 33 -10.61 -16.89 -19.60
CA PRO A 33 -11.50 -17.21 -20.70
C PRO A 33 -12.92 -16.70 -20.43
N PRO A 34 -13.58 -16.04 -21.40
CA PRO A 34 -14.91 -15.43 -21.20
C PRO A 34 -16.01 -16.46 -20.92
N ALA A 35 -15.72 -17.75 -21.09
CA ALA A 35 -16.62 -18.85 -20.80
C ALA A 35 -17.01 -18.86 -19.30
N GLY A 36 -18.20 -18.32 -19.02
CA GLY A 36 -18.89 -18.47 -17.74
C GLY A 36 -19.21 -17.18 -17.01
N ILE A 37 -18.58 -16.03 -17.33
CA ILE A 37 -18.93 -14.75 -16.68
C ILE A 37 -20.22 -14.21 -17.30
N THR A 38 -21.28 -14.10 -16.49
CA THR A 38 -22.56 -13.56 -16.95
C THR A 38 -22.52 -12.04 -17.06
N GLU A 39 -23.42 -11.46 -17.83
CA GLU A 39 -23.51 -9.99 -17.96
C GLU A 39 -23.83 -9.31 -16.62
N GLU A 40 -24.63 -9.96 -15.78
CA GLU A 40 -24.90 -9.48 -14.43
C GLU A 40 -23.63 -9.48 -13.56
N GLN A 41 -22.79 -10.52 -13.67
CA GLN A 41 -21.50 -10.55 -12.99
C GLN A 41 -20.58 -9.45 -13.51
N ARG A 42 -20.52 -9.23 -14.83
CA ARG A 42 -19.74 -8.14 -15.45
C ARG A 42 -20.14 -6.78 -14.90
N ARG A 43 -21.44 -6.48 -14.86
CA ARG A 43 -21.95 -5.22 -14.31
C ARG A 43 -21.57 -5.03 -12.84
N LYS A 44 -21.67 -6.08 -12.02
CA LYS A 44 -21.26 -6.04 -10.61
C LYS A 44 -19.75 -5.85 -10.46
N ILE A 45 -18.95 -6.49 -11.31
CA ILE A 45 -17.50 -6.35 -11.33
C ILE A 45 -17.11 -4.92 -11.70
N GLU A 46 -17.74 -4.31 -12.69
CA GLU A 46 -17.42 -2.94 -13.10
C GLU A 46 -17.77 -1.93 -11.99
N ALA A 47 -18.94 -2.09 -11.35
CA ALA A 47 -19.30 -1.27 -10.19
C ALA A 47 -18.32 -1.45 -9.02
N LEU A 48 -17.81 -2.67 -8.82
CA LEU A 48 -16.78 -2.95 -7.83
C LEU A 48 -15.43 -2.32 -8.21
N ARG A 49 -15.07 -2.31 -9.50
CA ARG A 49 -13.84 -1.69 -10.01
C ARG A 49 -13.81 -0.20 -9.70
N GLU A 50 -14.92 0.51 -9.95
CA GLU A 50 -15.03 1.93 -9.62
C GLU A 50 -14.90 2.17 -8.11
N ARG A 51 -15.55 1.35 -7.28
CA ARG A 51 -15.41 1.45 -5.82
C ARG A 51 -13.97 1.20 -5.37
N THR A 52 -13.30 0.22 -5.96
CA THR A 52 -11.89 -0.06 -5.70
C THR A 52 -11.01 1.11 -6.09
N ARG A 53 -11.23 1.76 -7.25
CA ARG A 53 -10.50 2.98 -7.65
C ARG A 53 -10.67 4.11 -6.64
N MET A 54 -11.87 4.29 -6.09
CA MET A 54 -12.11 5.29 -5.04
C MET A 54 -11.36 4.95 -3.74
N ASP A 55 -11.34 3.67 -3.35
CA ASP A 55 -10.56 3.22 -2.20
C ASP A 55 -9.06 3.38 -2.44
N GLU A 56 -8.59 3.16 -3.66
CA GLU A 56 -7.21 3.41 -4.06
C GLU A 56 -6.84 4.88 -3.92
N ALA A 57 -7.63 5.77 -4.51
CA ALA A 57 -7.42 7.21 -4.42
C ALA A 57 -7.38 7.72 -2.96
N LYS A 58 -8.22 7.15 -2.07
CA LYS A 58 -8.18 7.48 -0.64
C LYS A 58 -6.86 7.07 0.01
N VAL A 59 -6.36 5.86 -0.27
CA VAL A 59 -5.08 5.39 0.27
C VAL A 59 -3.92 6.26 -0.25
N ASP A 60 -3.94 6.61 -1.53
CA ASP A 60 -2.95 7.51 -2.13
C ASP A 60 -2.97 8.90 -1.46
N THR A 61 -4.16 9.46 -1.26
CA THR A 61 -4.33 10.76 -0.56
C THR A 61 -3.81 10.71 0.88
N GLU A 62 -4.05 9.62 1.62
CA GLU A 62 -3.53 9.47 2.98
C GLU A 62 -1.99 9.36 2.98
N MET A 63 -1.40 8.66 2.00
CA MET A 63 0.06 8.61 1.84
C MET A 63 0.65 9.99 1.52
N GLU A 64 0.03 10.71 0.58
CA GLU A 64 0.45 12.08 0.21
C GLU A 64 0.41 13.00 1.43
N ARG A 65 -0.68 12.95 2.22
CA ARG A 65 -0.79 13.71 3.46
C ARG A 65 0.34 13.40 4.44
N HIS A 66 0.69 12.13 4.62
CA HIS A 66 1.81 11.75 5.48
C HIS A 66 3.17 12.19 4.93
N GLN A 67 3.38 12.16 3.61
CA GLN A 67 4.60 12.67 3.00
C GLN A 67 4.76 14.19 3.23
N VAL A 68 3.66 14.95 3.15
CA VAL A 68 3.66 16.38 3.48
C VAL A 68 3.98 16.62 4.95
N GLU A 69 3.44 15.78 5.85
CA GLU A 69 3.73 15.88 7.29
C GLU A 69 5.22 15.62 7.61
N VAL A 70 5.87 14.69 6.91
CA VAL A 70 7.31 14.42 7.06
C VAL A 70 8.17 15.60 6.60
N ALA A 71 7.70 16.36 5.61
CA ALA A 71 8.35 17.60 5.17
C ALA A 71 7.98 18.82 6.03
N SER A 72 7.20 18.64 7.10
CA SER A 72 6.68 19.76 7.88
C SER A 72 7.74 20.44 8.75
N ARG A 73 7.45 21.70 9.10
CA ARG A 73 8.26 22.52 9.99
C ARG A 73 8.57 21.82 11.33
N ARG A 74 7.69 20.96 11.83
CA ARG A 74 7.90 20.19 13.07
C ARG A 74 9.15 19.31 12.98
N VAL A 75 9.40 18.67 11.84
CA VAL A 75 10.58 17.82 11.64
C VAL A 75 11.85 18.66 11.57
N VAL A 76 11.77 19.83 10.94
CA VAL A 76 12.88 20.79 10.87
C VAL A 76 13.23 21.32 12.27
N ASP A 77 12.23 21.66 13.07
CA ASP A 77 12.40 22.17 14.43
C ASP A 77 13.04 21.10 15.35
N VAL A 78 12.66 19.83 15.18
CA VAL A 78 13.27 18.69 15.89
C VAL A 78 14.75 18.54 15.52
N VAL A 79 15.09 18.58 14.23
CA VAL A 79 16.48 18.50 13.76
C VAL A 79 17.30 19.72 14.24
N ALA A 80 16.71 20.91 14.24
CA ALA A 80 17.37 22.12 14.75
C ALA A 80 17.65 22.02 16.25
N THR A 81 16.70 21.48 17.02
CA THR A 81 16.82 21.27 18.47
C THR A 81 17.89 20.23 18.78
N GLU A 82 17.91 19.11 18.06
CA GLU A 82 18.95 18.09 18.17
C GLU A 82 20.35 18.67 17.87
N ARG A 83 20.48 19.45 16.79
CA ARG A 83 21.73 20.13 16.45
C ARG A 83 22.20 21.10 17.54
N LYS A 84 21.27 21.85 18.15
CA LYS A 84 21.60 22.78 19.24
C LYS A 84 22.08 22.02 20.48
N ALA A 85 21.40 20.94 20.85
CA ALA A 85 21.76 20.10 21.99
C ALA A 85 23.14 19.43 21.81
N LEU A 86 23.46 18.97 20.60
CA LEU A 86 24.77 18.41 20.27
C LEU A 86 25.90 19.44 20.43
N ARG A 87 25.63 20.71 20.11
CA ARG A 87 26.61 21.81 20.25
C ARG A 87 26.80 22.25 21.69
N SER A 88 25.75 22.24 22.50
CA SER A 88 25.84 22.65 23.91
C SER A 88 26.54 21.61 24.78
N GLN A 89 26.59 20.33 24.36
CA GLN A 89 27.08 19.19 25.15
C GLN A 89 26.40 19.06 26.53
N ASP A 90 25.25 19.70 26.72
CA ASP A 90 24.47 19.63 27.95
C ASP A 90 23.69 18.31 27.97
N PRO A 91 23.96 17.40 28.93
CA PRO A 91 23.26 16.13 29.02
C PRO A 91 21.73 16.27 29.10
N THR A 92 21.24 17.35 29.72
CA THR A 92 19.82 17.61 29.90
C THR A 92 19.17 17.98 28.57
N ALA A 93 19.75 18.94 27.84
CA ALA A 93 19.31 19.33 26.50
C ALA A 93 19.38 18.16 25.50
N MET A 94 20.40 17.30 25.61
CA MET A 94 20.51 16.10 24.77
C MET A 94 19.41 15.08 25.05
N ALA A 95 19.05 14.86 26.32
CA ALA A 95 17.96 13.96 26.69
C ALA A 95 16.60 14.46 26.19
N GLU A 96 16.34 15.75 26.31
CA GLU A 96 15.11 16.39 25.80
C GLU A 96 15.01 16.31 24.28
N ALA A 97 16.09 16.63 23.56
CA ALA A 97 16.14 16.50 22.11
C ALA A 97 15.90 15.05 21.66
N ALA A 98 16.53 14.08 22.32
CA ALA A 98 16.32 12.67 22.01
C ALA A 98 14.88 12.20 22.26
N ALA A 99 14.23 12.70 23.32
CA ALA A 99 12.82 12.42 23.58
C ALA A 99 11.91 13.01 22.49
N MET A 100 12.18 14.24 22.06
CA MET A 100 11.44 14.90 20.98
C MET A 100 11.60 14.20 19.63
N VAL A 101 12.82 13.77 19.29
CA VAL A 101 13.11 12.96 18.10
C VAL A 101 12.31 11.66 18.14
N ARG A 102 12.37 10.91 19.24
CA ARG A 102 11.61 9.66 19.39
C ARG A 102 10.10 9.87 19.24
N ALA A 103 9.54 10.89 19.88
CA ALA A 103 8.12 11.20 19.77
C ALA A 103 7.71 11.51 18.32
N THR A 104 8.53 12.29 17.61
CA THR A 104 8.29 12.65 16.22
C THR A 104 8.36 11.43 15.29
N VAL A 105 9.40 10.61 15.43
CA VAL A 105 9.56 9.38 14.63
C VAL A 105 8.43 8.39 14.92
N ASN A 106 8.02 8.22 16.17
CA ASN A 106 6.88 7.35 16.51
C ASN A 106 5.57 7.81 15.86
N GLY A 107 5.33 9.13 15.80
CA GLY A 107 4.18 9.69 15.07
C GLY A 107 4.22 9.37 13.58
N MET A 108 5.40 9.47 12.95
CA MET A 108 5.58 9.12 11.53
C MET A 108 5.33 7.62 11.28
N VAL A 109 5.88 6.76 12.14
CA VAL A 109 5.69 5.30 12.04
C VAL A 109 4.21 4.95 12.14
N ALA A 110 3.49 5.55 13.10
CA ALA A 110 2.04 5.34 13.26
C ALA A 110 1.25 5.80 12.02
N GLY A 111 1.66 6.91 11.40
CA GLY A 111 1.07 7.40 10.15
C GLY A 111 1.25 6.42 8.99
N VAL A 112 2.49 5.96 8.77
CA VAL A 112 2.78 4.94 7.75
C VAL A 112 2.01 3.65 8.03
N GLU A 113 1.96 3.19 9.28
CA GLU A 113 1.21 2.00 9.68
C GLU A 113 -0.28 2.11 9.31
N LYS A 114 -0.90 3.28 9.54
CA LYS A 114 -2.29 3.56 9.15
C LYS A 114 -2.50 3.42 7.65
N VAL A 115 -1.59 3.96 6.83
CA VAL A 115 -1.66 3.84 5.36
C VAL A 115 -1.53 2.38 4.93
N MET A 116 -0.58 1.64 5.51
CA MET A 116 -0.38 0.22 5.23
C MET A 116 -1.65 -0.59 5.51
N ARG A 117 -2.28 -0.39 6.69
CA ARG A 117 -3.55 -1.04 7.05
C ARG A 117 -4.67 -0.69 6.07
N SER A 118 -4.73 0.56 5.63
CA SER A 118 -5.74 1.03 4.67
C SER A 118 -5.56 0.40 3.29
N ALA A 119 -4.31 0.27 2.82
CA ALA A 119 -3.96 -0.41 1.58
C ALA A 119 -4.32 -1.90 1.62
N ASP A 120 -4.01 -2.60 2.71
CA ASP A 120 -4.34 -4.01 2.88
C ASP A 120 -5.86 -4.22 2.96
N CYS A 121 -6.57 -3.32 3.64
CA CYS A 121 -8.03 -3.31 3.65
C CYS A 121 -8.62 -3.10 2.24
N ALA A 122 -8.05 -2.21 1.42
CA ALA A 122 -8.49 -2.02 0.04
C ALA A 122 -8.29 -3.29 -0.81
N ARG A 123 -7.14 -3.96 -0.68
CA ARG A 123 -6.88 -5.26 -1.33
C ARG A 123 -7.87 -6.33 -0.88
N LEU A 124 -8.09 -6.48 0.42
CA LEU A 124 -9.02 -7.46 0.97
C LEU A 124 -10.46 -7.20 0.53
N ARG A 125 -10.92 -5.94 0.55
CA ARG A 125 -12.26 -5.58 0.06
C ARG A 125 -12.42 -5.85 -1.43
N CYS A 126 -11.41 -5.52 -2.24
CA CYS A 126 -11.41 -5.80 -3.67
C CYS A 126 -11.48 -7.31 -3.94
N LEU A 127 -10.59 -8.09 -3.33
CA LEU A 127 -10.53 -9.53 -3.52
C LEU A 127 -11.81 -10.20 -3.04
N LYS A 128 -12.28 -9.88 -1.84
CA LYS A 128 -13.56 -10.38 -1.30
C LYS A 128 -14.72 -10.02 -2.23
N GLY A 129 -14.78 -8.77 -2.70
CA GLY A 129 -15.85 -8.33 -3.60
C GLY A 129 -15.88 -9.10 -4.92
N ILE A 130 -14.70 -9.38 -5.51
CA ILE A 130 -14.61 -10.21 -6.72
C ILE A 130 -15.14 -11.61 -6.41
N LEU A 131 -14.65 -12.24 -5.34
CA LEU A 131 -15.08 -13.58 -4.96
C LEU A 131 -16.59 -13.65 -4.67
N ASP A 132 -17.18 -12.65 -4.02
CA ASP A 132 -18.60 -12.59 -3.72
C ASP A 132 -19.48 -12.58 -5.00
N VAL A 133 -18.97 -12.06 -6.12
CA VAL A 133 -19.68 -12.04 -7.41
C VAL A 133 -19.52 -13.35 -8.18
N LEU A 134 -18.36 -13.99 -8.07
CA LEU A 134 -18.01 -15.20 -8.82
C LEU A 134 -18.64 -16.46 -8.20
N ASN A 135 -18.93 -17.44 -9.04
CA ASN A 135 -19.30 -18.80 -8.63
C ASN A 135 -18.06 -19.60 -8.18
N PRO A 136 -18.21 -20.75 -7.49
CA PRO A 136 -17.08 -21.50 -6.94
C PRO A 136 -15.98 -21.89 -7.94
N ASP A 137 -16.34 -22.31 -9.15
CA ASP A 137 -15.38 -22.68 -10.20
C ASP A 137 -14.61 -21.45 -10.72
N GLN A 138 -15.32 -20.34 -10.98
CA GLN A 138 -14.70 -19.06 -11.36
C GLN A 138 -13.76 -18.53 -10.28
N ARG A 139 -14.13 -18.64 -9.00
CA ARG A 139 -13.28 -18.23 -7.86
C ARG A 139 -11.96 -18.97 -7.88
N LEU A 140 -11.99 -20.29 -8.08
CA LEU A 140 -10.79 -21.11 -8.14
C LEU A 140 -9.89 -20.68 -9.29
N ARG A 141 -10.44 -20.58 -10.52
CA ARG A 141 -9.68 -20.15 -11.71
C ARG A 141 -9.04 -18.78 -11.53
N PHE A 142 -9.79 -17.85 -10.96
CA PHE A 142 -9.31 -16.51 -10.65
C PHE A 142 -8.15 -16.52 -9.64
N LEU A 143 -8.30 -17.21 -8.50
CA LEU A 143 -7.26 -17.29 -7.48
C LEU A 143 -6.00 -18.00 -7.99
N THR A 144 -6.16 -19.06 -8.79
CA THR A 144 -5.03 -19.73 -9.45
C THR A 144 -4.31 -18.78 -10.40
N SER A 145 -5.04 -18.03 -11.23
CA SER A 145 -4.45 -17.10 -12.19
C SER A 145 -3.78 -15.92 -11.49
N MET A 146 -4.36 -15.41 -10.40
CA MET A 146 -3.75 -14.36 -9.59
C MET A 146 -2.45 -14.84 -8.95
N SER A 147 -2.44 -16.05 -8.40
CA SER A 147 -1.23 -16.66 -7.82
C SER A 147 -0.15 -16.89 -8.87
N ALA A 148 -0.54 -17.40 -10.04
CA ALA A 148 0.37 -17.59 -11.17
C ALA A 148 0.98 -16.27 -11.64
N ALA A 149 0.19 -15.20 -11.75
CA ALA A 149 0.67 -13.88 -12.14
C ALA A 149 1.72 -13.34 -11.16
N LEU A 150 1.49 -13.46 -9.85
CA LEU A 150 2.45 -13.04 -8.82
C LEU A 150 3.75 -13.86 -8.86
N ILE A 151 3.66 -15.18 -9.06
CA ILE A 151 4.84 -16.06 -9.19
C ILE A 151 5.63 -15.72 -10.45
N GLN A 152 4.95 -15.51 -11.58
CA GLN A 152 5.57 -15.16 -12.85
C GLN A 152 6.25 -13.79 -12.80
N LEU A 153 5.66 -12.81 -12.09
CA LEU A 153 6.28 -11.51 -11.88
C LEU A 153 7.63 -11.63 -11.20
N ARG A 154 7.72 -12.49 -10.18
CA ARG A 154 8.99 -12.80 -9.50
C ARG A 154 9.97 -13.53 -10.41
N ALA A 155 9.51 -14.56 -11.11
CA ALA A 155 10.36 -15.37 -11.98
C ALA A 155 10.96 -14.58 -13.14
N SER A 156 10.19 -13.64 -13.70
CA SER A 156 10.60 -12.82 -14.85
C SER A 156 11.50 -11.63 -14.48
N GLY A 157 11.64 -11.33 -13.19
CA GLY A 157 12.53 -10.28 -12.69
C GLY A 157 13.90 -10.77 -12.23
N LYS A 158 14.20 -12.06 -12.41
CA LYS A 158 15.51 -12.66 -12.12
C LYS A 158 16.45 -12.59 -13.31
#